data_AF-A0A2D8I4G4-F1
#
_entry.id   AF-A0A2D8I4G4-F1
#
_cell.length_a   1.000
_cell.length_b   1.000
_cell.length_c   1.000
_cell.angle_alpha   90.00
_cell.angle_beta   90.00
_cell.angle_gamma   90.00
#
_symmetry.space_group_name_H-M   'P 1'
#
loop_
_entity.id
_entity.type
_entity.pdbx_description
1 polymer ?
#
loop_
_entity_poly.entity_id
_entity_poly.type
_entity_poly.pdbx_seq_one_letter_code
_entity_poly.pdbx_strand_id
1 'polypeptide(L)'
;MNVEFIEQLANTYEFSQICEKAEKGNVKAALFINKFVSELNILCFHLLNESHDKKIRFQINSLNEIMSAYPSLPKFSYPRFDY
;
A
#
# COMPACT_ATOMS: atom_id res chain seq x y z
N MET A 1 -9.62 -4.38 6.79
CA MET A 1 -9.24 -2.97 6.96
C MET A 1 -9.53 -2.22 5.68
N ASN A 2 -9.79 -0.91 5.76
CA ASN A 2 -10.51 -0.11 4.76
C ASN A 2 -9.54 0.57 3.75
N VAL A 3 -10.00 0.81 2.52
CA VAL A 3 -9.25 1.55 1.48
C VAL A 3 -8.79 2.93 1.98
N GLU A 4 -9.56 3.53 2.90
CA GLU A 4 -9.23 4.77 3.61
C GLU A 4 -7.83 4.79 4.22
N PHE A 5 -7.32 3.64 4.66
CA PHE A 5 -5.99 3.56 5.26
C PHE A 5 -4.87 3.75 4.24
N ILE A 6 -5.04 3.15 3.06
CA ILE A 6 -4.14 3.30 1.92
C ILE A 6 -4.14 4.76 1.46
N GLU A 7 -5.32 5.37 1.41
CA GLU A 7 -5.49 6.79 1.05
C GLU A 7 -4.82 7.73 2.06
N GLN A 8 -5.05 7.52 3.37
CA GLN A 8 -4.41 8.30 4.42
C GLN A 8 -2.89 8.23 4.34
N LEU A 9 -2.33 7.02 4.16
CA LEU A 9 -0.89 6.84 4.02
C LEU A 9 -0.32 7.48 2.75
N ALA A 10 -1.01 7.35 1.61
CA ALA A 10 -0.60 7.98 0.36
C ALA A 10 -0.53 9.52 0.45
N ASN A 11 -1.37 10.11 1.30
CA ASN A 11 -1.41 11.55 1.54
C ASN A 11 -0.41 12.06 2.59
N THR A 12 0.45 11.18 3.16
CA THR A 12 1.46 11.59 4.13
C THR A 12 2.67 12.26 3.49
N TYR A 13 3.33 13.13 4.25
CA TYR A 13 4.60 13.73 3.84
C TYR A 13 5.69 12.67 3.65
N GLU A 14 5.70 11.64 4.50
CA GLU A 14 6.62 10.52 4.45
C GLU A 14 6.49 9.74 3.14
N PHE A 15 5.27 9.46 2.69
CA PHE A 15 5.03 8.80 1.41
C PHE A 15 5.51 9.67 0.24
N SER A 16 5.22 10.97 0.28
CA SER A 16 5.70 11.93 -0.73
C SER A 16 7.24 11.94 -0.83
N GLN A 17 7.95 11.93 0.31
CA GLN A 17 9.41 11.83 0.32
C GLN A 17 9.94 10.53 -0.28
N ILE A 18 9.21 9.41 -0.13
CA ILE A 18 9.60 8.14 -0.74
C ILE A 18 9.46 8.24 -2.26
N CYS A 19 8.39 8.83 -2.77
CA CYS A 19 8.21 9.12 -4.20
C CYS A 19 9.36 9.98 -4.74
N GLU A 20 9.68 11.09 -4.09
CA GLU A 20 10.80 11.95 -4.52
C GLU A 20 12.15 11.20 -4.52
N LYS A 21 12.39 10.34 -3.52
CA LYS A 21 13.61 9.52 -3.48
C LYS A 21 13.64 8.55 -4.65
N ALA A 22 12.50 7.93 -5.00
CA ALA A 22 12.39 7.04 -6.15
C ALA A 22 12.71 7.79 -7.46
N GLU A 23 12.13 8.97 -7.65
CA GLU A 23 12.37 9.85 -8.82
C GLU A 23 13.83 10.29 -8.94
N LYS A 24 14.50 10.53 -7.80
CA LYS A 24 15.93 10.85 -7.72
C LYS A 24 16.86 9.63 -7.91
N GLY A 25 16.31 8.45 -8.22
CA GLY A 25 17.07 7.23 -8.52
C GLY A 25 17.42 6.37 -7.30
N ASN A 26 16.79 6.58 -6.15
CA ASN A 26 16.98 5.67 -5.00
C ASN A 26 16.32 4.31 -5.29
N VAL A 27 17.15 3.29 -5.50
CA VAL A 27 16.71 1.93 -5.87
C VAL A 27 15.72 1.33 -4.86
N LYS A 28 15.93 1.53 -3.56
CA LYS A 28 15.04 0.97 -2.52
C LYS A 28 13.67 1.63 -2.55
N ALA A 29 13.64 2.95 -2.69
CA ALA A 29 12.39 3.70 -2.82
C ALA A 29 11.65 3.34 -4.12
N ALA A 30 12.37 3.23 -5.24
CA ALA A 30 11.79 2.83 -6.52
C ALA A 30 11.19 1.42 -6.49
N LEU A 31 11.91 0.45 -5.90
CA LEU A 31 11.39 -0.91 -5.72
C LEU A 31 10.11 -0.94 -4.87
N PHE A 32 10.09 -0.15 -3.79
CA PHE A 32 8.91 -0.01 -2.95
C PHE A 32 7.72 0.58 -3.72
N ILE A 33 7.91 1.73 -4.38
CA ILE A 33 6.85 2.40 -5.14
C ILE A 33 6.32 1.51 -6.26
N ASN A 34 7.20 0.85 -7.01
CA ASN A 34 6.79 -0.05 -8.08
C ASN A 34 5.95 -1.22 -7.57
N LYS A 35 6.37 -1.84 -6.46
CA LYS A 35 5.60 -2.93 -5.84
C LYS A 35 4.24 -2.43 -5.33
N PHE A 36 4.23 -1.28 -4.66
CA PHE A 36 3.02 -0.65 -4.16
C PHE A 36 2.01 -0.35 -5.28
N VAL A 37 2.45 0.33 -6.35
CA VAL A 37 1.59 0.68 -7.50
C VAL A 37 1.09 -0.57 -8.22
N SER A 38 1.92 -1.62 -8.33
CA SER A 38 1.51 -2.88 -8.93
C SER A 38 0.35 -3.52 -8.17
N GLU A 39 0.45 -3.64 -6.84
CA GLU A 39 -0.64 -4.21 -6.03
C GLU A 39 -1.90 -3.32 -6.04
N LEU A 40 -1.73 -1.99 -6.06
CA LEU A 40 -2.84 -1.06 -6.14
C LEU A 40 -3.60 -1.21 -7.47
N ASN A 41 -2.88 -1.38 -8.58
CA ASN A 41 -3.48 -1.65 -9.88
C ASN A 41 -4.28 -2.96 -9.89
N ILE A 42 -3.78 -4.00 -9.23
CA ILE A 42 -4.51 -5.28 -9.11
C ILE A 42 -5.78 -5.11 -8.26
N LEU A 43 -5.71 -4.34 -7.17
CA LEU A 43 -6.89 -3.99 -6.37
C LEU A 43 -7.92 -3.24 -7.21
N CYS A 44 -7.50 -2.21 -7.95
CA CYS A 44 -8.37 -1.47 -8.87
C CYS A 44 -9.02 -2.39 -9.91
N PHE A 45 -8.25 -3.32 -10.49
CA PHE A 45 -8.78 -4.33 -11.41
C PHE A 45 -9.88 -5.19 -10.76
N HIS A 46 -9.67 -5.64 -9.52
CA HIS A 46 -10.68 -6.44 -8.81
C HIS A 46 -11.94 -5.65 -8.47
N LEU A 47 -11.80 -4.39 -8.07
CA LEU A 47 -12.93 -3.50 -7.79
C LEU A 47 -13.75 -3.20 -9.04
N LEU A 48 -13.09 -2.90 -10.17
CA LEU A 48 -13.77 -2.59 -11.44
C LEU A 48 -14.51 -3.79 -12.04
N ASN A 49 -14.05 -5.02 -11.76
CA ASN A 49 -14.64 -6.24 -12.30
C ASN A 49 -15.51 -6.99 -11.29
N GLU A 50 -15.91 -6.35 -10.19
CA GLU A 50 -16.75 -6.97 -9.14
C GLU A 50 -16.22 -8.35 -8.69
N SER A 51 -14.90 -8.49 -8.60
CA SER A 51 -14.27 -9.74 -8.19
C SER A 51 -14.68 -10.12 -6.77
N HIS A 52 -14.67 -11.42 -6.45
CA HIS A 52 -15.00 -11.92 -5.12
C HIS A 52 -14.29 -11.15 -4.00
N ASP A 53 -15.04 -10.80 -2.95
CA ASP A 53 -14.56 -10.10 -1.75
C ASP A 53 -13.26 -10.67 -1.16
N LYS A 54 -13.06 -11.99 -1.26
CA LYS A 54 -11.83 -12.63 -0.76
C LYS A 54 -10.58 -12.15 -1.49
N LYS A 55 -10.66 -11.90 -2.81
CA LYS A 55 -9.54 -11.39 -3.62
C LYS A 55 -9.26 -9.92 -3.30
N ILE A 56 -10.32 -9.12 -3.16
CA ILE A 56 -10.22 -7.70 -2.75
C ILE A 56 -9.55 -7.60 -1.37
N ARG A 57 -10.02 -8.38 -0.39
CA ARG A 57 -9.42 -8.42 0.96
C ARG A 57 -7.96 -8.87 0.93
N PHE A 58 -7.63 -9.87 0.12
CA PHE A 58 -6.26 -10.34 -0.03
C PHE A 58 -5.34 -9.21 -0.54
N GLN A 59 -5.75 -8.49 -1.59
CA GLN A 59 -4.94 -7.39 -2.13
C GLN A 59 -4.83 -6.19 -1.19
N ILE A 60 -5.88 -5.85 -0.45
CA ILE A 60 -5.80 -4.83 0.60
C ILE A 60 -4.78 -5.24 1.67
N ASN A 61 -4.76 -6.51 2.08
CA ASN A 61 -3.78 -7.01 3.05
C ASN A 61 -2.35 -6.95 2.50
N SER A 62 -2.11 -7.32 1.24
CA SER A 62 -0.80 -7.22 0.61
C SER A 62 -0.29 -5.77 0.53
N LEU A 63 -1.16 -4.81 0.19
CA LEU A 63 -0.82 -3.38 0.22
C LEU A 63 -0.42 -2.91 1.62
N ASN A 64 -1.16 -3.34 2.64
CA ASN A 64 -0.86 -3.05 4.04
C ASN A 64 0.48 -3.62 4.50
N GLU A 65 0.82 -4.85 4.10
CA GLU A 65 2.11 -5.46 4.40
C GLU A 65 3.26 -4.71 3.76
N ILE A 66 3.11 -4.29 2.49
CA ILE A 66 4.11 -3.49 1.78
C ILE A 66 4.34 -2.17 2.52
N MET A 67 3.27 -1.45 2.86
CA MET A 67 3.35 -0.18 3.59
C MET A 67 3.98 -0.34 4.97
N SER A 68 3.61 -1.38 5.72
CA SER A 68 4.14 -1.64 7.06
C SER A 68 5.62 -2.04 7.07
N ALA A 69 6.12 -2.60 5.96
CA ALA A 69 7.50 -3.02 5.81
C ALA A 69 8.46 -1.85 5.54
N TYR A 70 7.97 -0.67 5.13
CA TYR A 70 8.85 0.46 4.82
C TYR A 70 9.17 1.26 6.09
N PRO A 71 10.47 1.35 6.51
CA PRO A 71 10.83 1.82 7.86
C PRO A 71 10.41 3.24 8.21
N SER A 72 10.26 4.12 7.22
CA SER A 72 9.97 5.54 7.40
C SER A 72 8.49 5.89 7.31
N LEU A 73 7.60 4.92 7.05
CA LEU A 73 6.17 5.18 7.06
C LEU A 73 5.61 5.13 8.50
N PRO A 74 4.68 6.03 8.85
CA PRO A 74 4.02 5.98 10.15
C PRO A 74 3.34 4.63 10.35
N LYS A 75 3.71 3.94 11.44
CA LYS A 75 3.11 2.66 11.81
C LYS A 75 1.81 2.93 12.53
N PHE A 76 0.70 2.79 11.82
CA PHE A 76 -0.60 2.79 12.48
C PHE A 76 -0.85 1.41 13.09
N SER A 77 -1.24 1.39 14.36
CA SER A 77 -1.56 0.17 15.08
C SER A 77 -2.82 -0.47 14.51
N TYR A 78 -2.68 -1.65 13.91
CA TYR A 78 -3.81 -2.49 13.53
C TYR A 78 -4.53 -3.00 14.80
N PRO A 79 -5.87 -3.04 14.84
CA PRO A 79 -6.55 -3.98 15.70
C PRO A 79 -6.16 -5.39 15.22
N ARG A 80 -5.53 -6.19 16.10
CA ARG A 80 -5.34 -7.62 15.82
C ARG A 80 -6.73 -8.24 15.64
N PHE A 81 -7.01 -8.74 14.45
CA PHE A 81 -8.08 -9.70 14.27
C PHE A 81 -7.47 -11.07 14.57
N ASP A 82 -7.69 -11.53 15.80
CA ASP A 82 -7.44 -12.91 16.17
C ASP A 82 -8.42 -13.78 15.37
N TYR A 83 -7.89 -14.63 14.50
CA TYR A 83 -8.64 -15.64 13.73
C TYR A 83 -8.62 -16.99 14.46
#